data_AF-A0A5B7B9W5-F1
#
_entry.id   AF-A0A5B7B9W5-F1
#
_cell.length_a   1.000
_cell.length_b   1.000
_cell.length_c   1.000
_cell.angle_alpha   90.00
_cell.angle_beta   90.00
_cell.angle_gamma   90.00
#
_symmetry.space_group_name_H-M   'P 1'
#
loop_
_entity.id
_entity.type
_entity.pdbx_description
1 polymer ?
#
loop_
_entity_poly.entity_id
_entity_poly.type
_entity_poly.pdbx_seq_one_letter_code
_entity_poly.pdbx_strand_id
1 'polypeptide(L)'
;RSRLADRWIPVDLACCLCGYKAETPLHLFVRCGWVRLVWAEVDFDIPREKEFLNFRHLFEFICSCLDMASVELCCVILWMVWGHRNAIAHGKQGKDLLGICVVAKQYIME
;
A
#
# COMPACT_ATOMS: atom_id res chain seq x y z
N ARG A 1 14.10 5.08 -7.52
CA ARG A 1 14.05 6.50 -7.10
C ARG A 1 15.26 6.87 -6.24
N SER A 2 15.65 6.08 -5.23
CA SER A 2 16.84 6.34 -4.40
C SER A 2 18.15 6.57 -5.17
N ARG A 3 18.50 5.71 -6.15
CA ARG A 3 19.76 5.81 -6.91
C ARG A 3 19.94 7.05 -7.79
N LEU A 4 18.87 7.83 -8.01
CA LEU A 4 18.91 9.07 -8.80
C LEU A 4 19.22 10.28 -7.91
N ALA A 5 18.76 10.25 -6.65
CA ALA A 5 19.10 11.26 -5.65
C ALA A 5 20.61 11.22 -5.32
N ASP A 6 21.21 10.02 -5.29
CA ASP A 6 22.66 9.82 -5.16
C ASP A 6 23.47 10.46 -6.30
N ARG A 7 22.80 10.87 -7.38
CA ARG A 7 23.38 11.52 -8.56
C ARG A 7 22.99 12.99 -8.70
N TRP A 8 22.53 13.64 -7.63
CA TRP A 8 22.14 15.06 -7.59
C TRP A 8 21.01 15.43 -8.56
N ILE A 9 20.22 14.46 -9.01
CA ILE A 9 18.99 14.73 -9.76
C ILE A 9 17.91 15.06 -8.73
N PRO A 10 17.25 16.23 -8.80
CA PRO A 10 16.13 16.54 -7.94
C PRO A 10 15.02 15.51 -8.17
N VAL A 11 14.88 14.56 -7.25
CA VAL A 11 13.81 13.58 -7.26
C VAL A 11 12.93 13.91 -6.08
N ASP A 12 11.66 14.22 -6.35
CA ASP A 12 10.68 14.25 -5.29
C ASP A 12 10.53 12.83 -4.73
N LEU A 13 11.01 12.66 -3.51
CA LEU A 13 10.92 11.42 -2.77
C LEU A 13 9.60 11.31 -2.00
N ALA A 14 8.77 12.35 -2.00
CA ALA A 14 7.47 12.30 -1.35
C ALA A 14 6.61 11.19 -1.97
N CYS A 15 5.84 10.54 -1.10
CA CYS A 15 4.82 9.59 -1.52
C CYS A 15 3.80 10.31 -2.40
N CYS A 16 3.58 9.81 -3.61
CA CYS A 16 2.63 10.46 -4.52
C CYS A 16 1.18 10.38 -4.04
N LEU A 17 0.88 9.52 -3.05
CA LEU A 17 -0.46 9.39 -2.47
C LEU A 17 -0.76 10.43 -1.39
N CYS A 18 0.23 10.75 -0.53
CA CYS A 18 0.01 11.66 0.58
C CYS A 18 0.80 12.97 0.49
N GLY A 19 1.89 13.02 -0.25
CA GLY A 19 2.75 14.21 -0.38
C GLY A 19 3.59 14.56 0.86
N TYR A 20 3.40 13.91 2.02
CA TYR A 20 3.99 14.34 3.30
C TYR A 20 5.27 13.60 3.70
N LYS A 21 5.41 12.31 3.38
CA LYS A 21 6.54 11.48 3.81
C LYS A 21 7.24 10.85 2.61
N ALA A 22 8.52 10.50 2.80
CA ALA A 22 9.27 9.77 1.80
C ALA A 22 8.58 8.44 1.45
N GLU A 23 8.46 8.16 0.16
CA GLU A 23 7.88 6.92 -0.33
C GLU A 23 8.82 5.76 -0.05
N THR A 24 8.39 4.88 0.83
CA THR A 24 9.02 3.58 1.10
C THR A 24 7.94 2.51 1.01
N PRO A 25 8.27 1.23 0.75
CA PRO A 25 7.27 0.16 0.75
C PRO A 25 6.44 0.10 2.04
N LEU A 26 7.08 0.26 3.21
CA LEU A 26 6.38 0.29 4.50
C LEU A 26 5.45 1.51 4.62
N HIS A 27 5.88 2.67 4.14
CA HIS A 27 5.02 3.84 4.11
C HIS A 27 3.85 3.63 3.15
N LEU A 28 4.14 3.28 1.90
CA LEU A 28 3.16 3.09 0.85
C LEU A 28 2.07 2.10 1.26
N PHE A 29 2.44 0.94 1.79
CA PHE A 29 1.46 -0.13 2.04
C PHE A 29 0.81 -0.10 3.42
N VAL A 30 1.32 0.64 4.40
CA VAL A 30 0.78 0.59 5.77
C VAL A 30 0.66 1.96 6.43
N ARG A 31 1.70 2.80 6.34
CA ARG A 31 1.78 4.05 7.13
C ARG A 31 1.22 5.28 6.42
N CYS A 32 0.97 5.20 5.11
CA CYS A 32 0.41 6.28 4.31
C CYS A 32 -1.00 6.60 4.78
N GLY A 33 -1.29 7.89 5.01
CA GLY A 33 -2.61 8.32 5.50
C GLY A 33 -3.75 7.87 4.59
N TRP A 34 -3.54 7.93 3.27
CA TRP A 34 -4.50 7.45 2.29
C TRP A 34 -4.72 5.93 2.38
N VAL A 35 -3.63 5.15 2.51
CA VAL A 35 -3.73 3.68 2.61
C VAL A 35 -4.32 3.22 3.94
N ARG A 36 -4.15 4.00 5.02
CA ARG A 36 -4.84 3.73 6.30
C ARG A 36 -6.36 3.79 6.18
N LEU A 37 -6.89 4.58 5.24
CA LEU A 37 -8.33 4.61 4.94
C LEU A 37 -8.75 3.33 4.22
N VAL A 38 -7.96 2.83 3.27
CA VAL A 38 -8.21 1.52 2.63
C VAL A 38 -8.28 0.40 3.67
N TRP A 39 -7.33 0.38 4.60
CA TRP A 39 -7.32 -0.61 5.68
C TRP A 39 -8.39 -0.39 6.76
N ALA A 40 -9.14 0.71 6.72
CA ALA A 40 -10.29 0.90 7.62
C ALA A 40 -11.56 0.23 7.09
N GLU A 41 -11.59 -0.14 5.81
CA GLU A 41 -12.75 -0.75 5.12
C GLU A 41 -12.71 -2.29 5.09
N VAL A 42 -11.72 -2.90 5.74
CA VAL A 42 -11.56 -4.34 5.85
C VAL A 42 -11.82 -4.82 7.27
N ASP A 43 -12.28 -6.07 7.38
CA ASP A 43 -12.70 -6.67 8.65
C ASP A 43 -11.54 -7.29 9.46
N PHE A 44 -10.29 -6.94 9.15
CA PHE A 44 -9.09 -7.41 9.86
C PHE A 44 -8.07 -6.30 10.10
N ASP A 45 -7.25 -6.48 11.13
CA ASP A 45 -6.25 -5.49 11.53
C ASP A 45 -4.91 -5.68 10.81
N ILE A 46 -4.37 -4.55 10.33
CA ILE A 46 -2.99 -4.45 9.84
C ILE A 46 -2.12 -3.81 10.93
N PRO A 47 -0.89 -4.30 11.18
CA PRO A 47 -0.01 -3.77 12.22
C PRO A 47 0.50 -2.36 11.89
N ARG A 48 -0.20 -1.34 12.42
CA ARG A 48 0.09 0.08 12.16
C ARG A 48 1.23 0.64 13.03
N GLU A 49 1.28 0.22 14.30
CA GLU A 49 2.20 0.78 15.30
C GLU A 49 3.47 -0.07 15.50
N LYS A 50 3.47 -1.30 14.98
CA LYS A 50 4.64 -2.17 15.05
C LYS A 50 5.73 -1.71 14.09
N GLU A 51 6.97 -1.76 14.56
CA GLU A 51 8.12 -1.49 13.72
C GLU A 51 8.55 -2.73 12.93
N PHE A 52 8.81 -2.52 11.65
CA PHE A 52 9.29 -3.56 10.75
C PHE A 52 10.56 -3.07 10.05
N LEU A 53 11.54 -3.96 9.90
CA LEU A 53 12.80 -3.70 9.22
C LEU A 53 12.58 -3.36 7.73
N ASN A 54 11.65 -4.07 7.10
CA ASN A 54 11.30 -3.92 5.69
C ASN A 54 9.92 -4.54 5.42
N PHE A 55 9.45 -4.40 4.18
CA PHE A 55 8.15 -4.94 3.75
C PHE A 55 8.07 -6.47 3.83
N ARG A 56 9.18 -7.20 3.65
CA ARG A 56 9.20 -8.67 3.79
C ARG A 56 8.86 -9.08 5.22
N HIS A 57 9.49 -8.45 6.22
CA HIS A 57 9.21 -8.72 7.63
C HIS A 57 7.75 -8.38 8.01
N LEU A 58 7.21 -7.29 7.47
CA LEU A 58 5.79 -6.97 7.60
C LEU A 58 4.91 -8.09 7.03
N PHE A 59 5.17 -8.50 5.79
CA PHE A 59 4.33 -9.47 5.08
C PHE A 59 4.37 -10.84 5.74
N GLU A 60 5.55 -11.30 6.19
CA GLU A 60 5.69 -12.53 6.98
C GLU A 60 4.85 -12.46 8.28
N PHE A 61 4.85 -11.30 8.95
CA PHE A 61 4.03 -11.11 10.15
C PHE A 61 2.53 -11.18 9.82
N ILE A 62 2.08 -10.55 8.74
CA ILE A 62 0.67 -10.62 8.30
C ILE A 62 0.26 -12.08 8.04
N CYS A 63 1.07 -12.84 7.28
CA CYS A 63 0.80 -14.26 7.01
C CYS A 63 0.80 -15.13 8.27
N SER A 64 1.48 -14.71 9.34
CA SER A 64 1.49 -15.43 10.62
C SER A 64 0.28 -15.15 11.51
N CYS A 65 -0.43 -14.03 11.26
CA CYS A 65 -1.51 -13.52 12.11
C CYS A 65 -2.89 -13.66 11.49
N LEU A 66 -2.98 -13.68 10.17
CA LEU A 66 -4.24 -13.73 9.42
C LEU A 66 -4.52 -15.15 8.91
N ASP A 67 -5.80 -15.44 8.70
CA ASP A 67 -6.21 -16.65 7.99
C ASP A 67 -5.97 -16.51 6.48
N MET A 68 -6.05 -17.63 5.75
CA MET A 68 -5.72 -17.67 4.32
C MET A 68 -6.59 -16.69 3.50
N ALA A 69 -7.89 -16.62 3.78
CA ALA A 69 -8.80 -15.70 3.10
C ALA A 69 -8.44 -14.22 3.32
N SER A 70 -8.07 -13.84 4.55
CA SER A 70 -7.62 -12.47 4.83
C SER A 70 -6.25 -12.17 4.22
N VAL A 71 -5.35 -13.15 4.13
CA VAL A 71 -4.07 -13.00 3.41
C VAL A 71 -4.30 -12.79 1.91
N GLU A 72 -5.23 -13.52 1.29
CA GLU A 72 -5.61 -13.32 -0.11
C GLU A 72 -6.16 -11.91 -0.34
N LEU A 73 -7.11 -11.46 0.50
CA LEU A 73 -7.64 -10.10 0.43
C LEU A 73 -6.54 -9.04 0.64
N CYS A 74 -5.63 -9.27 1.58
CA CYS A 74 -4.47 -8.41 1.78
C CYS A 74 -3.61 -8.31 0.51
N CYS A 75 -3.30 -9.43 -0.15
CA CYS A 75 -2.55 -9.44 -1.40
C CYS A 75 -3.23 -8.65 -2.52
N VAL A 76 -4.55 -8.82 -2.68
CA VAL A 76 -5.33 -8.08 -3.69
C VAL A 76 -5.33 -6.58 -3.39
N ILE A 77 -5.49 -6.18 -2.13
CA ILE A 77 -5.43 -4.77 -1.72
C ILE A 77 -4.04 -4.19 -1.99
N LEU A 78 -2.97 -4.89 -1.63
CA LEU A 78 -1.59 -4.46 -1.90
C LEU A 78 -1.37 -4.23 -3.41
N TRP A 79 -1.85 -5.16 -4.24
CA TRP A 79 -1.79 -5.03 -5.69
C TRP A 79 -2.56 -3.80 -6.20
N MET A 80 -3.78 -3.58 -5.70
CA MET A 80 -4.63 -2.46 -6.09
C MET A 80 -4.07 -1.11 -5.65
N VAL A 81 -3.52 -1.03 -4.43
CA VAL A 81 -2.80 0.15 -3.93
C VAL A 81 -1.60 0.46 -4.83
N TRP A 82 -0.82 -0.55 -5.20
CA TRP A 82 0.30 -0.36 -6.13
C TRP A 82 -0.16 0.14 -7.50
N GLY A 83 -1.25 -0.41 -8.04
CA GLY A 83 -1.87 0.04 -9.28
C GLY A 83 -2.33 1.49 -9.22
N HIS A 84 -3.03 1.87 -8.15
CA HIS A 84 -3.48 3.25 -7.90
C HIS A 84 -2.30 4.23 -7.80
N ARG A 85 -1.28 3.87 -7.02
CA ARG A 85 -0.01 4.61 -6.91
C ARG A 85 0.62 4.82 -8.27
N ASN A 86 0.71 3.78 -9.11
CA ASN A 86 1.29 3.89 -10.44
C ASN A 86 0.46 4.80 -11.36
N ALA A 87 -0.88 4.74 -11.28
CA ALA A 87 -1.74 5.65 -12.03
C ALA A 87 -1.41 7.11 -11.69
N ILE A 88 -1.37 7.46 -10.40
CA ILE A 88 -1.04 8.81 -9.93
C ILE A 88 0.38 9.21 -10.34
N ALA A 89 1.36 8.32 -10.15
CA ALA A 89 2.75 8.58 -10.49
C ALA A 89 2.96 8.85 -12.00
N HIS A 90 2.05 8.38 -12.85
CA HIS A 90 2.04 8.60 -14.30
C HIS A 90 1.00 9.63 -14.76
N GLY A 91 0.48 10.47 -13.85
CA GLY A 91 -0.44 11.56 -14.17
C GLY A 91 -1.85 11.10 -14.59
N LYS A 92 -2.21 9.85 -14.30
CA LYS A 92 -3.56 9.32 -14.54
C LYS A 92 -4.41 9.46 -13.28
N GLN A 93 -5.73 9.43 -13.46
CA GLN A 93 -6.65 9.32 -12.34
C GLN A 93 -6.51 7.92 -11.70
N GLY A 94 -6.25 7.88 -10.40
CA GLY A 94 -6.27 6.64 -9.63
C GLY A 94 -7.70 6.19 -9.30
N LYS A 95 -7.88 4.91 -8.96
CA LYS A 95 -9.16 4.40 -8.43
C LYS A 95 -9.48 5.05 -7.07
N ASP A 96 -10.74 5.31 -6.79
CA ASP A 96 -11.17 5.79 -5.47
C ASP A 96 -11.02 4.70 -4.39
N LEU A 97 -11.05 5.12 -3.12
CA LEU A 97 -10.86 4.22 -1.96
C LEU A 97 -11.91 3.10 -1.94
N LEU A 98 -13.19 3.46 -2.10
CA LEU A 98 -14.30 2.50 -2.09
C LEU A 98 -14.22 1.55 -3.28
N GLY A 99 -13.92 2.07 -4.47
CA GLY A 99 -13.71 1.25 -5.66
C GLY A 99 -12.57 0.24 -5.50
N ILE A 100 -11.52 0.55 -4.74
CA ILE A 100 -10.46 -0.41 -4.44
C ILE A 100 -10.96 -1.56 -3.57
N CYS A 101 -11.68 -1.26 -2.49
CA CYS A 101 -12.18 -2.28 -1.57
C CYS A 101 -13.26 -3.15 -2.23
N VAL A 102 -14.17 -2.56 -3.01
CA VAL A 102 -15.21 -3.30 -3.74
C VAL A 102 -14.59 -4.23 -4.78
N VAL A 103 -13.67 -3.73 -5.61
CA VAL A 103 -13.01 -4.55 -6.64
C VAL A 103 -12.15 -5.63 -6.00
N ALA A 104 -11.49 -5.35 -4.87
CA ALA A 104 -10.70 -6.35 -4.17
C ALA A 104 -11.56 -7.52 -3.69
N LYS A 105 -12.74 -7.24 -3.12
CA LYS A 105 -13.70 -8.28 -2.71
C LYS A 105 -14.23 -9.08 -3.91
N GLN A 106 -14.53 -8.42 -5.04
CA GLN A 106 -14.97 -9.09 -6.26
C GLN A 106 -13.92 -10.04 -6.84
N TYR A 107 -12.64 -9.63 -6.85
CA TYR A 107 -11.55 -10.42 -7.42
C TYR A 107 -11.30 -11.75 -6.70
N ILE A 108 -11.72 -11.86 -5.44
CA ILE A 108 -11.62 -13.11 -4.65
C ILE A 108 -12.77 -14.07 -4.98
N MET A 109 -13.88 -13.55 -5.50
CA MET A 109 -15.07 -14.34 -5.82
C MET A 109 -15.06 -14.92 -7.25
N GLU A 110 -14.09 -14.53 -8.08
CA GLU A 110 -13.85 -15.01 -9.46
C GLU A 110 -12.96 -16.26 -9.48
#